data_AF-A0A6C0I725-F1
#
_entry.id   AF-A0A6C0I725-F1
#
_cell.length_a   1.000
_cell.length_b   1.000
_cell.length_c   1.000
_cell.angle_alpha   90.00
_cell.angle_beta   90.00
_cell.angle_gamma   90.00
#
_symmetry.space_group_name_H-M   'P 1'
#
loop_
_entity.id
_entity.type
_entity.pdbx_description
1 polymer ?
#
loop_
_entity_poly.entity_id
_entity_poly.type
_entity_poly.pdbx_seq_one_letter_code
_entity_poly.pdbx_strand_id
1 'polypeptide(L)'
;MKIIYNYQLANEQFDIETLEYNIDRLSLKKLLNTQKLTLDFCIKYLLNPEEHGMCIEDYYISWDDIIIYQSHIPKEEVLRAKIIYNNIIWRHQ
;
A
#
# COMPACT_ATOMS: atom_id res chain seq x y z
N MET A 1 1.97 12.83 16.54
CA MET A 1 2.13 11.41 16.16
C MET A 1 3.59 11.01 16.28
N LYS A 2 3.88 9.72 16.49
CA LYS A 2 5.24 9.19 16.68
C LYS A 2 5.96 9.10 15.33
N ILE A 3 7.20 9.56 15.27
CA ILE A 3 8.08 9.33 14.11
C ILE A 3 8.60 7.89 14.18
N ILE A 4 8.52 7.17 13.06
CA ILE A 4 9.02 5.80 12.93
C ILE A 4 9.93 5.65 11.72
N TYR A 5 10.72 4.58 11.70
CA TYR A 5 11.69 4.31 10.64
C TYR A 5 11.60 2.87 10.12
N ASN A 6 12.13 2.66 8.91
CA ASN A 6 12.10 1.39 8.19
C ASN A 6 12.68 0.17 8.93
N TYR A 7 13.55 0.35 9.92
CA TYR A 7 14.10 -0.76 10.71
C TYR A 7 13.11 -1.30 11.76
N GLN A 8 12.12 -0.48 12.14
CA GLN A 8 11.11 -0.84 13.13
C GLN A 8 9.98 -1.67 12.51
N LEU A 9 9.68 -1.45 11.23
CA LEU A 9 8.58 -2.10 10.51
C LEU A 9 8.65 -3.64 10.52
N ALA A 10 9.84 -4.23 10.70
CA ALA A 10 9.98 -5.69 10.76
C ALA A 10 9.62 -6.28 12.13
N ASN A 11 9.64 -5.47 13.20
CA ASN A 11 9.53 -5.93 14.59
C ASN A 11 8.29 -5.36 15.31
N GLU A 12 7.74 -4.26 14.81
CA GLU A 12 6.59 -3.56 15.38
C GLU A 12 5.44 -3.51 14.35
N GLN A 13 4.20 -3.61 14.83
CA GLN A 13 3.00 -3.30 14.05
C GLN A 13 2.49 -1.92 14.46
N PHE A 14 2.23 -1.07 13.47
CA PHE A 14 1.69 0.27 13.69
C PHE A 14 0.26 0.35 13.16
N ASP A 15 -0.55 1.19 13.80
CA ASP A 15 -1.86 1.56 13.29
C ASP A 15 -1.75 2.38 12.01
N ILE A 16 -2.83 2.37 11.22
CA ILE A 16 -2.88 3.03 9.91
C ILE A 16 -2.57 4.53 10.02
N GLU A 17 -3.09 5.23 11.03
CA GLU A 17 -2.85 6.66 11.19
C GLU A 17 -1.34 6.94 11.37
N THR A 18 -0.67 6.17 12.22
CA THR A 18 0.78 6.27 12.43
C THR A 18 1.57 5.99 11.15
N LEU A 19 1.13 5.02 10.33
CA LEU A 19 1.74 4.74 9.04
C LEU A 19 1.56 5.89 8.05
N GLU A 20 0.35 6.44 7.94
CA GLU A 20 0.04 7.58 7.06
C GLU A 20 0.87 8.82 7.43
N TYR A 21 1.01 9.12 8.72
CA TYR A 21 1.83 10.24 9.19
C TYR A 21 3.31 10.14 8.80
N ASN A 22 3.79 8.93 8.53
CA ASN A 22 5.18 8.65 8.18
C ASN A 22 5.34 8.17 6.72
N ILE A 23 4.33 8.29 5.87
CA ILE A 23 4.36 7.65 4.55
C ILE A 23 5.56 8.11 3.70
N ASP A 24 5.88 9.41 3.71
CA ASP A 24 6.95 10.01 2.90
C ASP A 24 8.38 9.63 3.31
N ARG A 25 8.54 8.80 4.34
CA ARG A 25 9.86 8.35 4.84
C ARG A 25 9.97 6.83 4.98
N LEU A 26 8.91 6.10 4.66
CA LEU A 26 8.84 4.65 4.82
C LEU A 26 8.78 3.98 3.45
N SER A 27 9.53 2.89 3.29
CA SER A 27 9.52 2.12 2.06
C SER A 27 8.16 1.45 1.87
N LEU A 28 7.48 1.76 0.77
CA LEU A 28 6.19 1.18 0.42
C LEU A 28 6.27 -0.34 0.35
N LYS A 29 7.33 -0.88 -0.25
CA LYS A 29 7.61 -2.32 -0.26
C LYS A 29 7.79 -2.91 1.14
N LYS A 30 8.46 -2.23 2.07
CA LYS A 30 8.56 -2.71 3.46
C LYS A 30 7.21 -2.70 4.15
N LEU A 31 6.42 -1.65 3.98
CA LEU A 31 5.06 -1.57 4.51
C LEU A 31 4.21 -2.75 4.04
N LEU A 32 4.20 -3.01 2.72
CA LEU A 32 3.46 -4.11 2.12
C LEU A 32 3.86 -5.49 2.69
N ASN A 33 5.15 -5.70 2.93
CA ASN A 33 5.66 -6.99 3.37
C ASN A 33 5.52 -7.25 4.86
N THR A 34 5.47 -6.19 5.69
CA THR A 34 5.59 -6.35 7.14
C THR A 34 4.43 -5.80 7.94
N GLN A 35 3.59 -4.93 7.39
CA GLN A 35 2.46 -4.35 8.12
C GLN A 35 1.13 -4.95 7.66
N LYS A 36 0.16 -5.00 8.58
CA LYS A 36 -1.23 -5.34 8.26
C LYS A 36 -1.97 -4.08 7.76
N LEU A 37 -1.97 -3.88 6.46
CA LEU A 37 -2.56 -2.71 5.81
C LEU A 37 -4.04 -2.94 5.49
N THR A 38 -4.78 -1.85 5.34
CA THR A 38 -6.14 -1.87 4.79
C THR A 38 -6.09 -1.78 3.27
N LEU A 39 -7.15 -2.22 2.60
CA LEU A 39 -7.26 -2.10 1.15
C LEU A 39 -7.21 -0.64 0.69
N ASP A 40 -7.88 0.26 1.40
CA ASP A 40 -7.85 1.70 1.11
C ASP A 40 -6.45 2.29 1.18
N PHE A 41 -5.66 1.88 2.20
CA PHE A 41 -4.27 2.31 2.32
C PHE A 41 -3.44 1.82 1.12
N CYS A 42 -3.61 0.55 0.73
CA CYS A 42 -2.89 -0.02 -0.41
C CYS A 42 -3.21 0.72 -1.71
N ILE A 43 -4.48 1.05 -1.97
CA ILE A 43 -4.89 1.79 -3.17
C ILE A 43 -4.32 3.20 -3.15
N LYS A 44 -4.44 3.89 -2.02
CA LYS A 44 -4.02 5.29 -1.88
C LYS A 44 -2.51 5.47 -2.05
N TYR A 45 -1.71 4.60 -1.43
CA TYR A 45 -0.26 4.81 -1.35
C TYR A 45 0.56 3.84 -2.19
N LEU A 46 0.20 2.54 -2.21
CA LEU A 46 1.02 1.52 -2.86
C LEU A 46 0.76 1.43 -4.37
N LEU A 47 -0.47 1.75 -4.80
CA LEU A 47 -0.87 1.73 -6.22
C LEU A 47 -0.87 3.11 -6.87
N ASN A 48 -0.33 4.12 -6.16
CA ASN A 48 -0.11 5.47 -6.68
C ASN A 48 1.36 5.91 -6.52
N PRO A 49 2.32 5.17 -7.13
CA PRO A 49 3.75 5.43 -6.97
C PRO A 49 4.19 6.77 -7.58
N GLU A 50 3.40 7.40 -8.44
CA GLU A 50 3.70 8.75 -8.96
C GLU A 50 3.63 9.82 -7.86
N GLU A 51 2.76 9.66 -6.86
CA GLU A 51 2.61 10.59 -5.75
C GLU A 51 3.44 10.18 -4.52
N HIS A 52 3.61 8.87 -4.30
CA HIS A 52 4.14 8.33 -3.03
C HIS A 52 5.38 7.45 -3.19
N GLY A 53 5.77 7.10 -4.41
CA GLY A 53 6.95 6.27 -4.66
C GLY A 53 8.24 7.03 -4.32
N MET A 54 9.15 6.37 -3.61
CA MET A 54 10.46 6.94 -3.28
C MET A 54 11.58 6.36 -4.14
N CYS A 55 11.36 5.19 -4.74
CA CYS A 55 12.32 4.54 -5.62
C CYS A 55 11.63 3.85 -6.80
N ILE A 56 12.42 3.44 -7.79
CA ILE A 56 11.89 2.80 -9.01
C ILE A 56 11.17 1.48 -8.69
N GLU A 57 11.59 0.78 -7.64
CA GLU A 57 10.99 -0.48 -7.23
C GLU A 57 9.55 -0.33 -6.75
N ASP A 58 9.16 0.85 -6.27
CA ASP A 58 7.79 1.11 -5.82
C ASP A 58 6.80 1.13 -7.00
N TYR A 59 7.27 1.44 -8.22
CA TYR A 59 6.45 1.40 -9.43
C TYR A 59 6.06 -0.02 -9.86
N TYR A 60 6.76 -1.04 -9.34
CA TYR A 60 6.45 -2.43 -9.64
C TYR A 60 5.44 -3.05 -8.66
N ILE A 61 4.99 -2.30 -7.64
CA ILE A 61 3.94 -2.79 -6.72
C ILE A 61 2.62 -2.85 -7.47
N SER A 62 1.99 -4.03 -7.43
CA SER A 62 0.78 -4.33 -8.18
C SER A 62 -0.35 -4.85 -7.29
N TRP A 63 -1.55 -4.95 -7.88
CA TRP A 63 -2.69 -5.60 -7.26
C TRP A 63 -2.42 -7.06 -6.86
N ASP A 64 -1.57 -7.76 -7.62
CA ASP A 64 -1.28 -9.16 -7.35
C ASP A 64 -0.35 -9.28 -6.13
N ASP A 65 0.56 -8.31 -5.93
CA ASP A 65 1.37 -8.23 -4.71
C ASP A 65 0.51 -7.99 -3.47
N ILE A 66 -0.53 -7.14 -3.57
CA ILE A 66 -1.48 -6.94 -2.46
C ILE A 66 -2.17 -8.26 -2.11
N ILE A 67 -2.63 -9.03 -3.10
CA ILE A 67 -3.26 -10.35 -2.85
C ILE A 67 -2.30 -11.31 -2.15
N ILE A 68 -1.02 -11.31 -2.54
CA ILE A 68 0.00 -12.21 -1.99
C ILE A 68 0.38 -11.82 -0.57
N TYR A 69 0.69 -10.55 -0.33
CA TYR A 69 1.27 -10.09 0.94
C TYR A 69 0.23 -9.67 1.98
N GLN A 70 -0.98 -9.30 1.56
CA GLN A 70 -2.07 -8.85 2.44
C GLN A 70 -3.21 -9.88 2.46
N SER A 71 -2.87 -11.15 2.71
CA SER A 71 -3.81 -12.28 2.64
C SER A 71 -4.96 -12.25 3.66
N HIS A 72 -4.92 -11.34 4.64
CA HIS A 72 -6.06 -11.06 5.52
C HIS A 72 -7.18 -10.28 4.83
N ILE A 73 -6.90 -9.64 3.69
CA ILE A 73 -7.91 -9.01 2.84
C ILE A 73 -8.46 -10.10 1.91
N PRO A 74 -9.78 -10.36 1.89
CA PRO A 74 -10.35 -11.35 0.99
C PRO A 74 -9.99 -11.05 -0.47
N LYS A 75 -9.51 -12.06 -1.20
CA LYS A 75 -9.04 -11.90 -2.58
C LYS A 75 -10.13 -11.29 -3.47
N GLU A 76 -11.37 -11.71 -3.28
CA GLU A 76 -12.54 -11.18 -4.00
C GLU A 76 -12.77 -9.68 -3.75
N GLU A 77 -12.41 -9.17 -2.58
CA GLU A 77 -12.50 -7.75 -2.25
C GLU A 77 -11.46 -6.95 -3.05
N VAL A 78 -10.21 -7.44 -3.07
CA VAL A 78 -9.13 -6.84 -3.87
C VAL A 78 -9.47 -6.86 -5.37
N LEU A 79 -9.99 -7.99 -5.88
CA LEU A 79 -10.38 -8.10 -7.29
C LEU A 79 -11.54 -7.17 -7.66
N ARG A 80 -12.53 -7.02 -6.78
CA ARG A 80 -13.63 -6.06 -6.97
C ARG A 80 -13.08 -4.62 -7.02
N ALA A 81 -12.19 -4.26 -6.10
CA ALA A 81 -11.56 -2.94 -6.10
C ALA A 81 -10.74 -2.69 -7.37
N LYS A 82 -9.95 -3.67 -7.84
CA LYS A 82 -9.20 -3.60 -9.12
C LYS A 82 -10.11 -3.29 -10.31
N ILE A 83 -11.26 -3.97 -10.40
CA ILE A 83 -12.24 -3.73 -11.47
C ILE A 83 -12.78 -2.29 -11.40
N ILE A 84 -13.16 -1.82 -10.20
CA ILE A 84 -13.67 -0.46 -9.99
C ILE A 84 -12.60 0.58 -10.36
N TYR A 85 -11.39 0.42 -9.86
CA TYR A 85 -10.26 1.33 -10.11
C TYR A 85 -10.01 1.50 -11.60
N ASN A 86 -9.89 0.40 -12.34
CA ASN A 86 -9.70 0.44 -13.79
C ASN A 86 -10.87 1.16 -14.49
N ASN A 87 -12.11 0.87 -14.10
CA ASN A 87 -13.29 1.52 -14.70
C ASN A 87 -13.37 3.04 -14.43
N ILE A 88 -12.73 3.54 -13.37
CA ILE A 88 -12.62 4.97 -13.10
C ILE A 88 -11.55 5.60 -13.99
N ILE A 89 -10.35 4.99 -14.08
CA ILE A 89 -9.26 5.52 -14.90
C ILE A 89 -9.64 5.59 -16.39
N TRP A 90 -10.32 4.57 -16.93
CA TRP A 90 -10.76 4.55 -18.34
C TRP A 90 -11.93 5.49 -18.66
N ARG A 91 -12.51 6.20 -17.66
CA ARG A 91 -13.54 7.23 -17.90
C ARG A 91 -12.97 8.64 -18.00
N HIS A 92 -11.69 8.83 -17.70
CA HIS A 92 -11.02 10.14 -17.70
C HIS A 92 -9.94 10.27 -18.79
N GLN A 93 -9.91 9.35 -19.76
CA GLN A 93 -9.19 9.46 -21.04
C GLN A 93 -10.19 9.67 -22.18
#